data_AF-A0A3B8UKV9-F1
#
_entry.id   AF-A0A3B8UKV9-F1
#
_cell.length_a   1.000
_cell.length_b   1.000
_cell.length_c   1.000
_cell.angle_alpha   90.00
_cell.angle_beta   90.00
_cell.angle_gamma   90.00
#
_symmetry.space_group_name_H-M   'P 1'
#
loop_
_entity.id
_entity.type
_entity.pdbx_description
1 polymer ?
#
loop_
_entity_poly.entity_id
_entity_poly.type
_entity_poly.pdbx_seq_one_letter_code
_entity_poly.pdbx_strand_id
1 'polypeptide(L)' 'SDMIKEYELKNVDYVITNEAGASVYSASKLATEEFPDFDVNQRSAVSIARRVQDPLAELVKIDPKSIGVGQYQHDM' A
#
# COMPACT_ATOMS: atom_id res chain seq x y z
N SER A 1 -12.84 12.19 -6.19
CA SER A 1 -13.14 12.27 -7.64
C SER A 1 -13.06 13.71 -8.16
N ASP A 2 -13.22 14.72 -7.32
CA ASP A 2 -13.34 16.10 -7.81
C ASP A 2 -12.10 16.62 -8.54
N MET A 3 -10.89 16.23 -8.13
CA MET A 3 -9.66 16.52 -8.89
C MET A 3 -9.65 15.88 -10.29
N ILE A 4 -10.12 14.64 -10.46
CA ILE A 4 -10.26 13.99 -11.78
C ILE A 4 -11.23 14.79 -12.67
N LYS A 5 -12.32 15.30 -12.08
CA LYS A 5 -13.31 16.12 -12.79
C LYS A 5 -12.77 17.51 -13.12
N GLU A 6 -12.09 18.16 -12.17
CA GLU A 6 -11.52 19.51 -12.29
C GLU A 6 -10.49 19.61 -13.41
N TYR A 7 -9.63 18.60 -13.52
CA TYR A 7 -8.59 18.54 -14.55
C TYR A 7 -9.03 17.80 -15.83
N GLU A 8 -10.32 17.47 -15.96
CA GLU A 8 -10.90 16.77 -17.11
C GLU A 8 -10.09 15.53 -17.54
N LEU A 9 -9.62 14.74 -16.56
CA LEU A 9 -8.75 13.59 -16.81
C LEU A 9 -9.54 12.43 -17.42
N LYS A 10 -9.64 12.43 -18.76
CA LYS A 10 -10.31 11.39 -19.52
C LYS A 10 -9.54 10.07 -19.37
N ASN A 11 -10.27 8.99 -19.10
CA ASN A 11 -9.74 7.64 -18.87
C ASN A 11 -8.96 7.46 -17.56
N VAL A 12 -9.25 8.26 -16.54
CA VAL A 12 -8.73 8.06 -15.19
C VAL A 12 -9.87 7.73 -14.25
N ASP A 13 -9.81 6.55 -13.63
CA ASP A 13 -10.70 6.12 -12.57
C ASP A 13 -9.96 6.13 -11.23
N TYR A 14 -10.71 6.26 -10.13
CA TYR A 14 -10.17 6.10 -8.79
C TYR A 14 -10.75 4.84 -8.15
N VAL A 15 -9.96 4.20 -7.31
CA VAL A 15 -10.36 3.02 -6.55
C VAL A 15 -9.90 3.18 -5.11
N ILE A 16 -10.68 2.64 -4.18
CA ILE A 16 -10.31 2.56 -2.77
C ILE A 16 -9.67 1.19 -2.55
N THR A 17 -8.51 1.15 -1.91
CA THR A 17 -7.81 -0.08 -1.58
C THR A 17 -7.46 -0.13 -0.09
N ASN A 18 -7.13 -1.31 0.40
CA ASN A 18 -6.73 -1.51 1.79
C ASN A 18 -5.29 -1.04 2.00
N GLU A 19 -5.05 -0.20 3.00
CA GLU A 19 -3.72 0.28 3.42
C GLU A 19 -3.06 -0.62 4.47
N ALA A 20 -3.81 -1.55 5.05
CA ALA A 20 -3.36 -2.34 6.19
C ALA A 20 -2.06 -3.12 5.89
N GLY A 21 -1.09 -3.03 6.80
CA GLY A 21 0.26 -3.57 6.63
C GLY A 21 1.20 -2.78 5.70
N ALA A 22 0.75 -1.69 5.04
CA ALA A 22 1.63 -0.90 4.17
C ALA A 22 2.77 -0.20 4.95
N SER A 23 2.46 0.27 6.17
CA SER A 23 3.45 0.81 7.11
C SER A 23 4.49 -0.22 7.57
N VAL A 24 4.08 -1.49 7.69
CA VAL A 24 5.00 -2.58 8.05
C VAL A 24 5.90 -2.95 6.87
N TYR A 25 5.34 -3.01 5.64
CA TYR A 25 6.15 -3.16 4.45
C TYR A 25 7.16 -2.01 4.31
N SER A 26 6.74 -0.75 4.42
CA SER A 26 7.61 0.39 4.13
C SER A 26 8.80 0.55 5.08
N ALA A 27 8.65 0.07 6.32
CA ALA A 27 9.71 0.00 7.33
C ALA A 27 10.57 -1.28 7.24
N SER A 28 10.23 -2.21 6.35
CA SER A 28 10.94 -3.49 6.23
C SER A 28 12.29 -3.35 5.52
N LYS A 29 13.18 -4.32 5.75
CA LYS A 29 14.43 -4.46 4.98
C LYS A 29 14.15 -4.66 3.50
N LEU A 30 13.15 -5.49 3.16
CA LEU A 30 12.76 -5.75 1.77
C LEU A 30 12.39 -4.46 1.03
N ALA A 31 11.56 -3.59 1.62
CA ALA A 31 11.21 -2.32 0.99
C ALA A 31 12.41 -1.37 0.87
N THR A 32 13.35 -1.44 1.81
CA THR A 32 14.61 -0.68 1.73
C THR A 32 15.52 -1.20 0.61
N GLU A 33 15.51 -2.50 0.34
CA GLU A 33 16.25 -3.11 -0.76
C GLU A 33 15.58 -2.85 -2.13
N GLU A 34 14.25 -2.90 -2.20
CA GLU A 34 13.50 -2.58 -3.43
C GLU A 34 13.59 -1.09 -3.81
N PHE A 35 13.62 -0.20 -2.81
CA PHE A 35 13.59 1.26 -3.00
C PHE A 35 14.54 1.99 -2.04
N PRO A 36 15.87 1.87 -2.20
CA PRO A 36 16.85 2.43 -1.28
C PRO A 36 16.77 3.95 -1.18
N ASP A 37 16.44 4.62 -2.30
CA ASP A 37 16.40 6.08 -2.40
C ASP A 37 15.07 6.70 -1.96
N PHE A 38 14.06 5.87 -1.65
CA PHE A 38 12.75 6.36 -1.24
C PHE A 38 12.65 6.45 0.27
N ASP A 39 11.96 7.47 0.78
CA ASP A 39 11.59 7.50 2.19
C ASP A 39 10.46 6.51 2.53
N VAL A 40 10.20 6.33 3.81
CA VAL A 40 9.19 5.39 4.32
C VAL A 40 7.78 5.71 3.78
N ASN A 41 7.44 6.98 3.59
CA ASN A 41 6.10 7.37 3.10
C ASN A 41 5.95 7.06 1.61
N GLN A 42 6.99 7.32 0.83
CA GLN A 42 7.05 7.00 -0.59
C GLN A 42 6.95 5.49 -0.82
N ARG A 43 7.66 4.67 -0.02
CA ARG A 43 7.55 3.21 -0.08
C ARG A 43 6.15 2.71 0.27
N SER A 44 5.51 3.33 1.26
CA SER A 44 4.12 3.00 1.62
C SER A 44 3.17 3.30 0.45
N ALA A 45 3.31 4.47 -0.18
CA ALA A 45 2.52 4.84 -1.36
C ALA A 45 2.72 3.87 -2.53
N VAL A 46 3.96 3.39 -2.77
CA VAL A 46 4.23 2.36 -3.79
C VAL A 46 3.49 1.06 -3.48
N SER A 47 3.50 0.60 -2.23
CA SER A 47 2.77 -0.61 -1.84
C SER A 47 1.27 -0.47 -2.08
N ILE A 48 0.68 0.67 -1.72
CA ILE A 48 -0.74 0.95 -1.97
C ILE A 48 -1.06 0.89 -3.46
N ALA A 49 -0.22 1.48 -4.32
CA ALA A 49 -0.42 1.44 -5.77
C ALA A 49 -0.29 0.02 -6.35
N ARG A 50 0.68 -0.78 -5.90
CA ARG A 50 0.89 -2.16 -6.35
C ARG A 50 -0.26 -3.09 -5.96
N ARG A 51 -0.89 -2.88 -4.80
CA ARG A 51 -2.07 -3.65 -4.37
C ARG A 51 -3.25 -3.50 -5.33
N VAL A 52 -3.39 -2.36 -5.98
CA VAL A 52 -4.46 -2.16 -6.98
C VAL A 52 -4.20 -3.00 -8.24
N GLN A 53 -2.93 -3.21 -8.59
CA GLN A 53 -2.52 -3.97 -9.78
C GLN A 53 -2.62 -5.48 -9.54
N ASP A 54 -2.04 -5.95 -8.44
CA ASP A 54 -2.06 -7.35 -8.02
C ASP A 54 -2.01 -7.42 -6.48
N PRO A 55 -3.17 -7.55 -5.81
CA PRO A 55 -3.22 -7.60 -4.36
C PRO A 55 -2.41 -8.76 -3.77
N LEU A 56 -2.41 -9.92 -4.43
CA LEU A 56 -1.78 -11.11 -3.88
C LEU A 56 -0.26 -10.96 -3.92
N ALA A 57 0.30 -10.54 -5.05
CA ALA A 57 1.75 -10.38 -5.20
C ALA A 57 2.34 -9.33 -4.25
N GLU A 58 1.55 -8.34 -3.84
CA GLU A 58 2.01 -7.32 -2.90
C GLU A 58 1.78 -7.71 -1.43
N LEU A 59 0.63 -8.32 -1.08
CA LEU A 59 0.33 -8.70 0.31
C LEU A 59 1.25 -9.81 0.84
N VAL A 60 1.77 -10.69 -0.02
CA VAL A 60 2.72 -11.75 0.39
C VAL A 60 4.07 -11.20 0.87
N LYS A 61 4.37 -9.92 0.64
CA LYS A 61 5.60 -9.25 1.11
C LYS A 61 5.53 -8.82 2.57
N ILE A 62 4.36 -8.93 3.20
CA ILE A 62 4.11 -8.50 4.57
C ILE A 62 3.95 -9.76 5.42
N ASP A 63 4.47 -9.73 6.65
CA ASP A 63 4.18 -10.79 7.62
C ASP A 63 2.65 -10.91 7.78
N PRO A 64 2.05 -12.10 7.60
CA PRO A 64 0.61 -12.28 7.74
C PRO A 64 0.04 -11.73 9.05
N LYS A 65 0.80 -11.79 10.16
CA LYS A 65 0.39 -11.23 11.46
C LYS A 65 0.33 -9.71 11.49
N SER A 66 0.90 -9.04 10.49
CA SER A 66 1.00 -7.59 10.39
C SER A 66 0.04 -6.97 9.36
N ILE A 67 -0.76 -7.77 8.65
CA ILE A 67 -1.71 -7.26 7.65
C ILE A 67 -2.86 -6.48 8.30
N GLY A 68 -3.19 -6.69 9.58
CA GLY A 68 -4.25 -5.93 10.26
C GLY A 68 -5.64 -6.22 9.70
N VAL A 69 -6.10 -7.47 9.82
CA VAL A 69 -7.42 -7.96 9.37
C VAL A 69 -8.52 -7.82 10.42
N GLY A 70 -8.21 -7.40 11.65
CA GLY A 70 -9.19 -7.28 12.73
C GLY A 70 -8.77 -6.32 13.84
N GLN A 71 -9.77 -5.77 14.54
CA GLN A 71 -9.59 -4.72 15.55
C GLN A 71 -8.71 -5.13 16.73
N TYR A 72 -8.79 -6.40 17.16
CA TYR A 72 -8.06 -6.94 18.33
C TYR A 72 -6.90 -7.85 17.93
N GLN A 73 -6.38 -7.71 16.70
CA GLN A 73 -5.34 -8.60 16.18
C GLN A 73 -4.02 -8.54 16.95
N HIS A 74 -3.74 -7.40 17.60
CA HIS A 74 -2.56 -7.22 18.44
C HIS A 74 -2.77 -7.63 19.90
N ASP A 75 -4.01 -7.87 20.30
CA ASP A 75 -4.39 -8.17 21.70
C ASP A 75 -4.61 -9.68 21.94
N MET A 76 -4.47 -10.51 20.90
CA MET A 76 -4.63 -11.97 20.90
C MET A 76 -3.31 -12.72 21.05
#